data_AF-A0A427K404-F1
#
_entry.id   AF-A0A427K404-F1
#
_cell.length_a   1.000
_cell.length_b   1.000
_cell.length_c   1.000
_cell.angle_alpha   90.00
_cell.angle_beta   90.00
_cell.angle_gamma   90.00
#
_symmetry.space_group_name_H-M   'P 1'
#
loop_
_entity.id
_entity.type
_entity.pdbx_description
1 polymer ?
#
loop_
_entity_poly.entity_id
_entity_poly.type
_entity_poly.pdbx_seq_one_letter_code
_entity_poly.pdbx_strand_id
1 'polypeptide(L)'
;MSFLNDHKVHCVSWQVQYKDKIETHYKSNNFKAEDIKDNQTSELIERNFIQNFFDITLPNYHTSPYRKEIKNGINCLTIRRKSVVELTFLSYFQALESLVLAYKRQNGIEFILDKVRFGRLRSKLEETIKKELPLLKKERGKIYNKINELNRLSFKESAMLFLDQHSIEIGDTWPLFDDKKNNTTGLTTIRNVLIHGDLLPSDQLINIAIASEHLRTILIRCIFSLLGWELSKTKFSKKFIFERHHLFNPKVKNKAIYELNSYFK
;
A
#
# COMPACT_ATOMS: atom_id res chain seq x y z
N MET A 1 -10.80 -10.69 -36.04
CA MET A 1 -12.13 -10.24 -36.50
C MET A 1 -13.04 -11.45 -36.46
N SER A 2 -14.23 -11.33 -35.86
CA SER A 2 -15.28 -12.33 -36.07
C SER A 2 -16.12 -11.83 -37.23
N PHE A 3 -16.24 -12.62 -38.29
CA PHE A 3 -17.03 -12.30 -39.48
C PHE A 3 -18.55 -12.23 -39.22
N LEU A 4 -19.01 -12.59 -38.00
CA LEU A 4 -20.43 -12.62 -37.64
C LEU A 4 -20.97 -11.32 -37.06
N ASN A 5 -20.14 -10.48 -36.45
CA ASN A 5 -20.62 -9.34 -35.66
C ASN A 5 -20.06 -7.98 -36.11
N ASP A 6 -19.33 -7.91 -37.22
CA ASP A 6 -18.69 -6.67 -37.75
C ASP A 6 -18.04 -5.74 -36.70
N HIS A 7 -17.56 -6.35 -35.61
CA HIS A 7 -16.91 -5.69 -34.47
C HIS A 7 -15.67 -6.50 -34.10
N LYS A 8 -14.69 -5.84 -33.50
CA LYS A 8 -13.45 -6.48 -33.04
C LYS A 8 -13.76 -7.38 -31.83
N VAL A 9 -13.91 -8.68 -32.06
CA VAL A 9 -14.04 -9.67 -30.97
C VAL A 9 -12.67 -9.86 -30.31
N HIS A 10 -12.59 -9.56 -29.02
CA HIS A 10 -11.43 -9.81 -28.17
C HIS A 10 -11.58 -11.15 -27.46
N CYS A 11 -10.67 -12.09 -27.70
CA CYS A 11 -10.58 -13.34 -26.94
C CYS A 11 -9.97 -13.02 -25.56
N VAL A 12 -10.80 -13.03 -24.52
CA VAL A 12 -10.41 -12.72 -23.13
C VAL A 12 -9.83 -13.95 -22.43
N SER A 13 -10.36 -15.14 -22.73
CA SER A 13 -9.85 -16.41 -22.23
C SER A 13 -10.26 -17.56 -23.13
N TRP A 14 -9.64 -18.71 -22.91
CA TRP A 14 -10.00 -20.00 -23.48
C TRP A 14 -9.86 -21.08 -22.42
N GLN A 15 -10.67 -22.13 -22.51
CA GLN A 15 -10.64 -23.27 -21.60
C GLN A 15 -10.23 -24.52 -22.35
N VAL A 16 -9.35 -25.30 -21.73
CA VAL A 16 -9.01 -26.66 -22.17
C VAL A 16 -9.56 -27.62 -21.15
N GLN A 17 -10.36 -28.56 -21.62
CA GLN A 17 -10.84 -29.65 -20.80
C GLN A 17 -10.05 -30.92 -21.14
N TYR A 18 -9.33 -31.43 -20.15
CA TYR A 18 -8.77 -32.77 -20.10
C TYR A 18 -9.74 -33.70 -19.35
N LYS A 19 -9.50 -35.02 -19.39
CA LYS A 19 -10.36 -36.01 -18.72
C LYS A 19 -10.59 -35.72 -17.23
N ASP A 20 -9.59 -35.20 -16.52
CA ASP A 20 -9.64 -35.00 -15.07
C ASP A 20 -9.46 -33.53 -14.63
N LYS A 21 -9.37 -32.58 -15.58
CA LYS A 21 -9.11 -31.18 -15.25
C LYS A 21 -9.60 -30.22 -16.33
N ILE A 22 -10.11 -29.07 -15.90
CA ILE A 22 -10.35 -27.91 -16.76
C ILE A 22 -9.28 -26.87 -16.45
N GLU A 23 -8.52 -26.45 -17.46
CA GLU A 23 -7.55 -25.36 -17.37
C GLU A 23 -8.07 -24.14 -18.14
N THR A 24 -8.12 -22.98 -17.48
CA THR A 24 -8.54 -21.72 -18.11
C THR A 24 -7.33 -20.82 -18.32
N HIS A 25 -7.11 -20.40 -19.56
CA HIS A 25 -6.01 -19.54 -19.95
C HIS A 25 -6.56 -18.19 -20.41
N TYR A 26 -6.11 -17.10 -19.77
CA TYR A 26 -6.55 -15.75 -20.08
C TYR A 26 -5.58 -15.08 -21.06
N LYS A 27 -6.12 -14.42 -22.09
CA LYS A 27 -5.38 -13.56 -23.02
C LYS A 27 -5.73 -12.12 -22.65
N SER A 28 -4.79 -11.41 -22.01
CA SER A 28 -4.83 -9.99 -21.58
C SER A 28 -5.45 -9.66 -20.21
N ASN A 29 -5.03 -8.50 -19.66
CA ASN A 29 -5.34 -7.87 -18.36
C ASN A 29 -6.82 -7.60 -18.03
N ASN A 30 -7.76 -8.30 -18.66
CA ASN A 30 -9.18 -8.16 -18.41
C ASN A 30 -9.73 -9.42 -17.74
N PHE A 31 -10.01 -9.32 -16.44
CA PHE A 31 -10.66 -10.37 -15.66
C PHE A 31 -12.17 -10.10 -15.58
N LYS A 32 -13.01 -11.14 -15.68
CA LYS A 32 -14.43 -11.01 -15.31
C LYS A 32 -14.60 -11.38 -13.84
N ALA A 33 -15.49 -10.69 -13.14
CA ALA A 33 -15.76 -10.94 -11.73
C ALA A 33 -16.28 -12.37 -11.46
N GLU A 34 -16.86 -13.01 -12.47
CA GLU A 34 -17.35 -14.39 -12.42
C GLU A 34 -16.23 -15.45 -12.38
N ASP A 35 -15.03 -15.12 -12.86
CA ASP A 35 -13.86 -16.02 -12.92
C ASP A 35 -13.17 -16.22 -11.56
N ILE A 36 -13.43 -15.31 -10.61
CA ILE A 36 -12.85 -15.29 -9.27
C ILE A 36 -14.00 -15.39 -8.26
N LYS A 37 -14.71 -16.52 -8.27
CA LYS A 37 -15.65 -16.84 -7.19
C LYS A 37 -14.87 -17.27 -5.94
N ASP A 38 -14.21 -16.31 -5.31
CA ASP A 38 -13.82 -16.45 -3.92
C ASP A 38 -14.80 -15.68 -3.04
N ASN A 39 -15.81 -16.41 -2.54
CA ASN A 39 -16.80 -15.93 -1.59
C ASN A 39 -16.26 -15.88 -0.15
N GLN A 40 -15.00 -16.26 0.11
CA GLN A 40 -14.51 -16.42 1.48
C GLN A 40 -14.17 -15.09 2.17
N THR A 41 -13.87 -14.04 1.40
CA THR A 41 -13.48 -12.69 1.88
C THR A 41 -14.54 -11.60 1.65
N SER A 42 -15.74 -11.96 1.21
CA SER A 42 -16.85 -11.00 0.99
C SER A 42 -17.34 -10.32 2.27
N GLU A 43 -17.15 -10.98 3.42
CA GLU A 43 -17.51 -10.47 4.75
C GLU A 43 -16.22 -10.30 5.57
N LEU A 44 -15.86 -9.08 5.97
CA LEU A 44 -14.63 -8.80 6.74
C LEU A 44 -14.75 -9.21 8.22
N ILE A 45 -15.98 -9.23 8.72
CA ILE A 45 -16.37 -9.56 10.10
C ILE A 45 -17.50 -10.58 10.02
N GLU A 46 -17.55 -11.50 10.98
CA GLU A 46 -18.62 -12.48 11.08
C GLU A 46 -19.96 -11.82 11.50
N ARG A 47 -21.07 -12.34 10.98
CA ARG A 47 -22.40 -11.75 11.16
C ARG A 47 -22.85 -11.67 12.62
N ASN A 48 -22.42 -12.61 13.46
CA ASN A 48 -22.67 -12.63 14.91
C ASN A 48 -22.10 -11.39 15.63
N PHE A 49 -21.04 -10.77 15.12
CA PHE A 49 -20.42 -9.59 15.73
C PHE A 49 -20.97 -8.26 15.20
N ILE A 50 -21.93 -8.26 14.27
CA ILE A 50 -22.32 -7.04 13.54
C ILE A 50 -22.89 -5.95 14.45
N GLN A 51 -23.71 -6.32 15.44
CA GLN A 51 -24.29 -5.35 16.38
C GLN A 51 -23.20 -4.69 17.21
N ASN A 52 -22.37 -5.52 17.87
CA ASN A 52 -21.23 -5.06 18.67
C ASN A 52 -20.23 -4.23 17.83
N PHE A 53 -20.04 -4.60 16.57
CA PHE A 53 -19.22 -3.84 15.63
C PHE A 53 -19.72 -2.42 15.46
N PHE A 54 -21.02 -2.21 15.20
CA PHE A 54 -21.56 -0.86 15.08
C PHE A 54 -21.54 -0.10 16.39
N ASP A 55 -21.83 -0.77 17.51
CA ASP A 55 -21.83 -0.15 18.85
C ASP A 55 -20.45 0.42 19.22
N ILE A 56 -19.36 -0.25 18.82
CA ILE A 56 -17.99 0.22 19.06
C ILE A 56 -17.51 1.19 17.97
N THR A 57 -17.65 0.81 16.71
CA THR A 57 -16.97 1.52 15.62
C THR A 57 -17.65 2.81 15.21
N LEU A 58 -18.98 2.91 15.33
CA LEU A 58 -19.71 4.09 14.89
C LEU A 58 -19.41 5.30 15.80
N PRO A 59 -19.47 5.20 17.14
CA PRO A 59 -19.04 6.31 18.01
C PRO A 59 -17.59 6.70 17.78
N ASN A 60 -16.68 5.72 17.68
CA ASN A 60 -15.26 5.97 17.43
C ASN A 60 -15.04 6.67 16.09
N TYR A 61 -15.75 6.29 15.03
CA TYR A 61 -15.67 6.96 13.74
C TYR A 61 -16.13 8.42 13.80
N HIS A 62 -17.20 8.70 14.54
CA HIS A 62 -17.76 10.05 14.65
C HIS A 62 -16.85 11.01 15.41
N THR A 63 -16.16 10.52 16.45
CA THR A 63 -15.24 11.29 17.29
C THR A 63 -13.80 11.25 16.80
N SER A 64 -13.46 10.33 15.89
CA SER A 64 -12.09 10.14 15.42
C SER A 64 -11.55 11.37 14.70
N PRO A 65 -10.34 11.83 15.05
CA PRO A 65 -9.67 12.89 14.32
C PRO A 65 -9.19 12.43 12.93
N TYR A 66 -9.25 11.12 12.63
CA TYR A 66 -8.92 10.50 11.35
C TYR A 66 -10.14 10.27 10.44
N ARG A 67 -11.31 10.82 10.79
CA ARG A 67 -12.58 10.50 10.10
C ARG A 67 -12.52 10.65 8.58
N LYS A 68 -11.84 11.69 8.07
CA LYS A 68 -11.71 11.93 6.62
C LYS A 68 -10.83 10.87 5.97
N GLU A 69 -9.72 10.53 6.61
CA GLU A 69 -8.74 9.57 6.14
C GLU A 69 -9.29 8.14 6.21
N ILE A 70 -10.03 7.79 7.26
CA ILE A 70 -10.79 6.53 7.36
C ILE A 70 -11.79 6.43 6.21
N LYS A 71 -12.58 7.48 5.97
CA LYS A 71 -13.54 7.51 4.85
C LYS A 71 -12.84 7.33 3.51
N ASN A 72 -11.71 7.99 3.30
CA ASN A 72 -10.90 7.82 2.08
C ASN A 72 -10.39 6.38 1.95
N GLY A 73 -9.86 5.79 3.01
CA GLY A 73 -9.40 4.40 3.02
C GLY A 73 -10.51 3.40 2.70
N ILE A 74 -11.70 3.56 3.30
CA ILE A 74 -12.88 2.74 2.98
C ILE A 74 -13.26 2.92 1.50
N ASN A 75 -13.32 4.15 1.01
CA ASN A 75 -13.61 4.41 -0.40
C ASN A 75 -12.62 3.69 -1.32
N CYS A 76 -11.31 3.84 -1.08
CA CYS A 76 -10.26 3.15 -1.83
C CYS A 76 -10.46 1.62 -1.82
N LEU A 77 -10.78 1.02 -0.67
CA LEU A 77 -11.05 -0.42 -0.54
C LEU A 77 -12.34 -0.89 -1.24
N THR A 78 -13.29 0.02 -1.46
CA THR A 78 -14.60 -0.29 -2.10
C THR A 78 -14.61 -0.06 -3.60
N ILE A 79 -13.60 0.60 -4.18
CA ILE A 79 -13.47 0.76 -5.63
C ILE A 79 -13.48 -0.64 -6.27
N ARG A 80 -14.55 -0.93 -7.04
CA ARG A 80 -14.81 -2.27 -7.59
C ARG A 80 -13.67 -2.73 -8.50
N ARG A 81 -13.47 -4.07 -8.48
CA ARG A 81 -12.47 -4.95 -9.14
C ARG A 81 -12.27 -4.82 -10.67
N LYS A 82 -12.62 -3.69 -11.31
CA LYS A 82 -12.35 -3.38 -12.73
C LYS A 82 -11.22 -2.36 -12.92
N SER A 83 -10.56 -1.94 -11.84
CA SER A 83 -9.38 -1.08 -11.90
C SER A 83 -8.12 -1.88 -12.25
N VAL A 84 -7.23 -1.23 -12.99
CA VAL A 84 -5.87 -1.70 -13.26
C VAL A 84 -5.16 -1.97 -11.92
N VAL A 85 -4.40 -3.06 -11.81
CA VAL A 85 -3.79 -3.53 -10.55
C VAL A 85 -2.91 -2.44 -9.94
N GLU A 86 -2.14 -1.77 -10.78
CA GLU A 86 -1.24 -0.68 -10.45
C GLU A 86 -1.99 0.53 -9.89
N LEU A 87 -3.11 0.93 -10.52
CA LEU A 87 -3.95 2.02 -10.01
C LEU A 87 -4.57 1.67 -8.66
N THR A 88 -4.95 0.41 -8.48
CA THR A 88 -5.49 -0.11 -7.23
C THR A 88 -4.43 -0.06 -6.13
N PHE A 89 -3.21 -0.52 -6.44
CA PHE A 89 -2.06 -0.46 -5.54
C PHE A 89 -1.76 0.99 -5.12
N LEU A 90 -1.68 1.90 -6.08
CA LEU A 90 -1.44 3.33 -5.82
C LEU A 90 -2.54 3.94 -4.96
N SER A 91 -3.80 3.58 -5.19
CA SER A 91 -4.93 4.06 -4.39
C SER A 91 -4.83 3.60 -2.93
N TYR A 92 -4.50 2.32 -2.69
CA TYR A 92 -4.28 1.82 -1.34
C TYR A 92 -3.09 2.48 -0.66
N PHE A 93 -1.99 2.68 -1.39
CA PHE A 93 -0.80 3.31 -0.85
C PHE A 93 -1.06 4.78 -0.49
N GLN A 94 -1.77 5.52 -1.34
CA GLN A 94 -2.17 6.90 -1.08
C GLN A 94 -3.07 7.01 0.15
N ALA A 95 -4.00 6.06 0.34
CA ALA A 95 -4.82 6.02 1.55
C ALA A 95 -3.98 5.79 2.80
N LEU A 96 -3.01 4.87 2.76
CA LEU A 96 -2.06 4.64 3.86
C LEU A 96 -1.21 5.89 4.14
N GLU A 97 -0.67 6.54 3.12
CA GLU A 97 0.08 7.79 3.26
C GLU A 97 -0.75 8.89 3.91
N SER A 98 -2.03 8.98 3.56
CA SER A 98 -2.96 9.96 4.13
C SER A 98 -3.19 9.72 5.63
N LEU A 99 -3.35 8.45 6.05
CA LEU A 99 -3.49 8.08 7.46
C LEU A 99 -2.24 8.46 8.26
N VAL A 100 -1.05 8.11 7.76
CA VAL A 100 0.22 8.45 8.41
C VAL A 100 0.43 9.96 8.44
N LEU A 101 0.05 10.70 7.40
CA LEU A 101 0.16 12.15 7.37
C LEU A 101 -0.77 12.81 8.40
N ALA A 102 -2.01 12.33 8.55
CA ALA A 102 -2.91 12.80 9.59
C ALA A 102 -2.33 12.53 10.98
N TYR A 103 -1.74 11.36 11.19
CA TYR A 103 -1.03 11.02 12.43
C TYR A 103 0.10 12.00 12.75
N LYS A 104 0.95 12.34 11.77
CA LYS A 104 2.04 13.31 11.95
C LYS A 104 1.51 14.67 12.42
N ARG A 105 0.44 15.15 11.78
CA ARG A 105 -0.16 16.46 12.06
C ARG A 105 -0.79 16.51 13.44
N GLN A 106 -1.52 15.47 13.82
CA GLN A 106 -2.18 15.39 15.13
C GLN A 106 -1.18 15.34 16.28
N ASN A 107 -0.06 14.63 16.12
CA ASN A 107 0.95 14.48 17.16
C ASN A 107 2.04 15.56 17.09
N GLY A 108 1.99 16.50 16.13
CA GLY A 108 2.98 17.57 15.99
C GLY A 108 4.39 17.08 15.63
N ILE A 109 4.54 15.85 15.13
CA ILE A 109 5.83 15.21 14.82
C ILE A 109 6.25 15.39 13.35
N GLU A 110 5.67 16.36 12.65
CA GLU A 110 6.00 16.60 11.24
C GLU A 110 7.48 16.99 11.06
N PHE A 111 8.03 17.67 12.07
CA PHE A 111 9.39 18.17 12.10
C PHE A 111 10.22 17.53 13.22
N ILE A 112 11.51 17.31 12.95
CA ILE A 112 12.47 16.74 13.89
C ILE A 112 12.86 17.79 14.96
N LEU A 113 13.09 19.04 14.53
CA LEU A 113 13.45 20.16 15.38
C LEU A 113 12.40 21.27 15.29
N ASP A 114 12.23 22.02 16.38
CA ASP A 114 11.44 23.24 16.38
C ASP A 114 12.02 24.30 15.44
N LYS A 115 11.17 25.27 15.06
CA LYS A 115 11.50 26.31 14.08
C LYS A 115 12.73 27.13 14.46
N VAL A 116 12.96 27.40 15.74
CA VAL A 116 14.07 28.23 16.21
C VAL A 116 15.38 27.46 16.11
N ARG A 117 15.42 26.22 16.60
CA ARG A 117 16.60 25.35 16.51
C ARG A 117 16.96 25.03 15.06
N PHE A 118 15.95 24.69 14.25
CA PHE A 118 16.19 24.41 12.84
C PHE A 118 16.62 25.64 12.06
N GLY A 119 16.08 26.83 12.37
CA GLY A 119 16.51 28.09 11.77
C GLY A 119 18.01 28.36 11.97
N ARG A 120 18.52 28.12 13.19
CA ARG A 120 19.95 28.25 13.49
C ARG A 120 20.81 27.25 12.71
N LEU A 121 20.39 25.99 12.62
CA LEU A 121 21.08 24.96 11.85
C LEU A 121 21.10 25.31 10.36
N ARG A 122 19.94 25.72 9.82
CA ARG A 122 19.78 26.13 8.43
C ARG A 122 20.72 27.26 8.05
N SER A 123 20.80 28.32 8.84
CA SER A 123 21.71 29.44 8.55
C SER A 123 23.17 28.99 8.49
N LYS A 124 23.59 28.09 9.40
CA LYS A 124 24.95 27.51 9.36
C LYS A 124 25.19 26.67 8.10
N LEU A 125 24.23 25.82 7.73
CA LEU A 125 24.32 25.02 6.50
C LEU A 125 24.42 25.89 5.24
N GLU A 126 23.57 26.92 5.13
CA GLU A 126 23.60 27.86 4.01
C GLU A 126 24.94 28.61 3.93
N GLU A 127 25.51 29.01 5.07
CA GLU A 127 26.83 29.64 5.12
C GLU A 127 27.95 28.69 4.67
N THR A 128 27.96 27.45 5.16
CA THR A 128 28.92 26.42 4.74
C THR A 128 28.83 26.17 3.23
N ILE A 129 27.61 25.97 2.70
CA ILE A 129 27.39 25.77 1.27
C ILE A 129 27.88 26.98 0.45
N LYS A 130 27.68 28.19 0.96
CA LYS A 130 28.16 29.42 0.31
C LYS A 130 29.69 29.47 0.23
N LYS A 131 30.38 29.04 1.29
CA LYS A 131 31.85 28.99 1.38
C LYS A 131 32.46 27.91 0.48
N GLU A 132 31.91 26.70 0.49
CA GLU A 132 32.44 25.56 -0.27
C GLU A 132 32.13 25.65 -1.78
N LEU A 133 31.01 26.30 -2.15
CA LEU A 133 30.56 26.39 -3.54
C LEU A 133 30.43 27.86 -4.00
N PRO A 134 31.52 28.66 -3.99
CA PRO A 134 31.45 30.11 -4.21
C PRO A 134 30.95 30.47 -5.62
N LEU A 135 31.36 29.71 -6.64
CA LEU A 135 31.10 29.97 -8.07
C LEU A 135 29.77 29.37 -8.57
N LEU A 136 29.16 28.43 -7.84
CA LEU A 136 27.99 27.66 -8.28
C LEU A 136 26.67 28.25 -7.74
N LYS A 137 26.37 29.49 -8.13
CA LYS A 137 25.19 30.21 -7.60
C LYS A 137 23.86 29.50 -7.88
N LYS A 138 23.70 28.89 -9.07
CA LYS A 138 22.45 28.21 -9.46
C LYS A 138 22.24 26.91 -8.67
N GLU A 139 23.31 26.14 -8.49
CA GLU A 139 23.32 24.87 -7.78
C GLU A 139 23.06 25.08 -6.29
N ARG A 140 23.68 26.11 -5.69
CA ARG A 140 23.40 26.49 -4.29
C ARG A 140 21.91 26.76 -4.05
N GLY A 141 21.24 27.46 -4.96
CA GLY A 141 19.79 27.70 -4.87
C GLY A 141 18.98 26.39 -4.84
N LYS A 142 19.35 25.40 -5.67
CA LYS A 142 18.72 24.06 -5.64
C LYS A 142 18.96 23.34 -4.32
N ILE A 143 20.16 23.46 -3.75
CA ILE A 143 20.52 22.84 -2.47
C ILE A 143 19.75 23.50 -1.32
N TYR A 144 19.67 24.84 -1.27
CA TYR A 144 18.92 25.56 -0.24
C TYR A 144 17.46 25.13 -0.17
N ASN A 145 16.83 24.88 -1.32
CA ASN A 145 15.46 24.37 -1.38
C ASN A 145 15.31 22.98 -0.72
N LYS A 146 16.36 22.15 -0.75
CA LYS A 146 16.36 20.82 -0.14
C LYS A 146 16.67 20.83 1.36
N ILE A 147 17.28 21.89 1.89
CA ILE A 147 17.62 21.97 3.33
C ILE A 147 16.36 21.81 4.18
N ASN A 148 15.24 22.42 3.80
CA ASN A 148 14.00 22.32 4.58
C ASN A 148 13.50 20.87 4.73
N GLU A 149 13.80 19.99 3.78
CA GLU A 149 13.43 18.57 3.86
C GLU A 149 14.23 17.82 4.92
N LEU A 150 15.42 18.32 5.31
CA LEU A 150 16.25 17.71 6.36
C LEU A 150 15.58 17.76 7.73
N ASN A 151 14.66 18.72 7.96
CA ASN A 151 13.91 18.79 9.21
C ASN A 151 12.63 17.96 9.21
N ARG A 152 12.25 17.35 8.08
CA ARG A 152 10.99 16.62 7.98
C ARG A 152 11.22 15.18 8.39
N LEU A 153 10.36 14.68 9.27
CA LEU A 153 10.37 13.27 9.63
C LEU A 153 10.03 12.42 8.39
N SER A 154 10.84 11.39 8.11
CA SER A 154 10.65 10.56 6.93
C SER A 154 9.32 9.81 6.98
N PHE A 155 8.80 9.41 5.82
CA PHE A 155 7.59 8.57 5.77
C PHE A 155 7.79 7.25 6.52
N LYS A 156 8.99 6.66 6.42
CA LYS A 156 9.33 5.40 7.12
C LYS A 156 9.18 5.51 8.63
N GLU A 157 9.84 6.50 9.23
CA GLU A 157 9.78 6.73 10.68
C GLU A 157 8.35 7.04 11.12
N SER A 158 7.67 7.91 10.39
CA SER A 158 6.29 8.32 10.72
C SER A 158 5.32 7.14 10.65
N ALA A 159 5.45 6.28 9.65
CA ALA A 159 4.62 5.08 9.51
C ALA A 159 4.92 4.05 10.59
N MET A 160 6.19 3.84 10.97
CA MET A 160 6.54 2.94 12.07
C MET A 160 5.96 3.42 13.39
N LEU A 161 6.05 4.72 13.70
CA LEU A 161 5.44 5.31 14.90
C LEU A 161 3.91 5.16 14.89
N PHE A 162 3.27 5.39 13.74
CA PHE A 162 1.83 5.20 13.57
C PHE A 162 1.42 3.74 13.83
N LEU A 163 2.11 2.78 13.22
CA LEU A 163 1.81 1.36 13.38
C LEU A 163 2.00 0.91 14.83
N ASP A 164 3.06 1.37 15.49
CA ASP A 164 3.36 1.06 16.89
C ASP A 164 2.30 1.64 17.84
N GLN A 165 1.98 2.94 17.71
CA GLN A 165 0.98 3.60 18.55
C GLN A 165 -0.40 2.94 18.46
N HIS A 166 -0.77 2.41 17.30
CA HIS A 166 -2.05 1.73 17.10
C HIS A 166 -1.97 0.21 17.23
N SER A 167 -0.82 -0.35 17.65
CA SER A 167 -0.59 -1.79 17.80
C SER A 167 -0.93 -2.60 16.54
N ILE A 168 -0.60 -2.06 15.37
CA ILE A 168 -0.90 -2.67 14.08
C ILE A 168 0.25 -3.60 13.68
N GLU A 169 0.00 -4.90 13.76
CA GLU A 169 0.95 -5.91 13.29
C GLU A 169 0.96 -6.02 11.77
N ILE A 170 2.16 -5.95 11.17
CA ILE A 170 2.38 -6.16 9.72
C ILE A 170 3.50 -7.17 9.40
N GLY A 171 4.05 -7.85 10.41
CA GLY A 171 5.20 -8.76 10.22
C GLY A 171 4.90 -9.98 9.34
N ASP A 172 3.62 -10.33 9.20
CA ASP A 172 3.14 -11.41 8.34
C ASP A 172 2.93 -10.98 6.87
N THR A 173 2.84 -9.68 6.60
CA THR A 173 2.57 -9.14 5.26
C THR A 173 3.86 -8.98 4.44
N TRP A 174 3.73 -8.44 3.22
CA TRP A 174 4.85 -7.89 2.47
C TRP A 174 5.44 -6.70 3.24
N PRO A 175 6.78 -6.57 3.34
CA PRO A 175 7.40 -5.44 4.04
C PRO A 175 6.99 -4.08 3.48
N LEU A 176 6.56 -3.15 4.33
CA LEU A 176 6.20 -1.81 3.88
C LEU A 176 7.42 -1.06 3.29
N PHE A 177 8.61 -1.29 3.86
CA PHE A 177 9.87 -0.65 3.49
C PHE A 177 10.90 -1.67 3.03
N ASP A 178 11.86 -1.21 2.23
CA ASP A 178 12.99 -2.03 1.83
C ASP A 178 13.81 -2.50 3.04
N ASP A 179 14.27 -3.75 2.96
CA ASP A 179 15.26 -4.32 3.84
C ASP A 179 16.52 -4.65 3.06
N LYS A 180 17.52 -3.77 3.16
CA LYS A 180 18.81 -3.93 2.50
C LYS A 180 19.59 -5.15 2.99
N LYS A 181 19.42 -5.56 4.25
CA LYS A 181 20.15 -6.72 4.81
C LYS A 181 19.67 -8.02 4.18
N ASN A 182 18.36 -8.12 3.99
CA ASN A 182 17.70 -9.29 3.40
C ASN A 182 17.43 -9.12 1.89
N ASN A 183 18.02 -8.09 1.25
CA ASN A 183 17.81 -7.73 -0.15
C ASN A 183 16.32 -7.82 -0.56
N THR A 184 15.43 -7.27 0.26
CA THR A 184 13.98 -7.37 0.08
C THR A 184 13.40 -6.01 -0.30
N THR A 185 12.74 -5.95 -1.45
CA THR A 185 12.00 -4.77 -1.91
C THR A 185 10.72 -4.62 -1.10
N GLY A 186 10.49 -3.43 -0.57
CA GLY A 186 9.27 -3.06 0.13
C GLY A 186 8.21 -2.46 -0.79
N LEU A 187 7.00 -2.35 -0.24
CA LEU A 187 5.85 -1.74 -0.92
C LEU A 187 6.13 -0.29 -1.33
N THR A 188 6.96 0.47 -0.60
CA THR A 188 7.39 1.82 -0.98
C THR A 188 8.10 1.88 -2.31
N THR A 189 8.93 0.89 -2.63
CA THR A 189 9.74 0.89 -3.85
C THR A 189 8.88 0.54 -5.06
N ILE A 190 7.96 -0.42 -4.90
CA ILE A 190 6.89 -0.68 -5.87
C ILE A 190 6.10 0.60 -6.16
N ARG A 191 5.68 1.32 -5.11
CA ARG A 191 4.97 2.60 -5.24
C ARG A 191 5.77 3.62 -6.04
N ASN A 192 7.07 3.77 -5.75
CA ASN A 192 7.90 4.76 -6.44
C ASN A 192 8.00 4.46 -7.94
N VAL A 193 8.26 3.20 -8.31
CA VAL A 193 8.32 2.74 -9.71
C VAL A 193 7.00 3.02 -10.43
N LEU A 194 5.88 2.63 -9.82
CA LEU A 194 4.55 2.82 -10.40
C LEU A 194 4.17 4.30 -10.59
N ILE A 195 4.57 5.18 -9.66
CA ILE A 195 4.31 6.63 -9.77
C ILE A 195 5.16 7.28 -10.86
N HIS A 196 6.39 6.81 -11.06
CA HIS A 196 7.27 7.34 -12.10
C HIS A 196 6.91 6.84 -13.51
N GLY A 197 5.91 5.96 -13.62
CA GLY A 197 5.36 5.50 -14.89
C GLY A 197 6.22 4.44 -15.57
N ASP A 198 7.12 3.79 -14.83
CA ASP A 198 7.92 2.71 -15.35
C ASP A 198 7.00 1.53 -15.72
N LEU A 199 7.03 1.14 -16.99
CA LEU A 199 6.24 0.02 -17.49
C LEU A 199 6.82 -1.28 -16.97
N LEU A 200 6.17 -1.84 -15.95
CA LEU A 200 6.51 -3.17 -15.46
C LEU A 200 6.15 -4.21 -16.53
N PRO A 201 7.05 -5.14 -16.85
CA PRO A 201 6.76 -6.16 -17.83
C PRO A 201 5.64 -7.07 -17.33
N SER A 202 4.89 -7.65 -18.27
CA SER A 202 3.62 -8.34 -17.98
C SER A 202 3.76 -9.54 -17.03
N ASP A 203 4.95 -10.14 -16.97
CA ASP A 203 5.31 -11.23 -16.07
C ASP A 203 5.38 -10.78 -14.60
N GLN A 204 5.59 -9.50 -14.32
CA GLN A 204 5.61 -8.95 -12.95
C GLN A 204 4.23 -8.57 -12.42
N LEU A 205 3.19 -8.55 -13.26
CA LEU A 205 1.83 -8.15 -12.85
C LEU A 205 1.28 -9.01 -11.72
N ILE A 206 1.58 -10.33 -11.72
CA ILE A 206 1.18 -11.24 -10.65
C ILE A 206 1.84 -10.84 -9.33
N ASN A 207 3.12 -10.45 -9.37
CA ASN A 207 3.87 -10.04 -8.19
C ASN A 207 3.34 -8.72 -7.61
N ILE A 208 2.94 -7.77 -8.46
CA ILE A 208 2.26 -6.54 -8.03
C ILE A 208 0.87 -6.85 -7.47
N ALA A 209 0.12 -7.77 -8.07
CA ALA A 209 -1.19 -8.17 -7.56
C ALA A 209 -1.09 -8.78 -6.16
N ILE A 210 -0.08 -9.64 -5.93
CA ILE A 210 0.26 -10.17 -4.61
C ILE A 210 0.57 -9.02 -3.66
N ALA A 211 1.54 -8.15 -4.00
CA ALA A 211 1.91 -7.00 -3.17
C ALA A 211 0.71 -6.08 -2.85
N SER A 212 -0.23 -5.92 -3.80
CA SER A 212 -1.45 -5.14 -3.63
C SER A 212 -2.39 -5.74 -2.59
N GLU A 213 -2.59 -7.06 -2.56
CA GLU A 213 -3.40 -7.72 -1.53
C GLU A 213 -2.75 -7.65 -0.13
N HIS A 214 -1.41 -7.68 -0.06
CA HIS A 214 -0.68 -7.44 1.17
C HIS A 214 -0.86 -5.99 1.66
N LEU A 215 -0.73 -5.00 0.77
CA LEU A 215 -0.97 -3.59 1.08
C LEU A 215 -2.42 -3.33 1.50
N ARG A 216 -3.38 -3.94 0.81
CA ARG A 216 -4.80 -3.90 1.15
C ARG A 216 -5.05 -4.40 2.57
N THR A 217 -4.41 -5.49 2.95
CA THR A 217 -4.50 -6.06 4.30
C THR A 217 -3.96 -5.09 5.35
N ILE A 218 -2.80 -4.47 5.10
CA ILE A 218 -2.25 -3.43 5.98
C ILE A 218 -3.26 -2.30 6.16
N LEU A 219 -3.83 -1.78 5.06
CA LEU A 219 -4.80 -0.69 5.09
C LEU A 219 -6.08 -1.06 5.87
N ILE A 220 -6.60 -2.28 5.68
CA ILE A 220 -7.76 -2.79 6.43
C ILE A 220 -7.46 -2.84 7.93
N ARG A 221 -6.29 -3.36 8.32
CA ARG A 221 -5.87 -3.40 9.73
C ARG A 221 -5.75 -2.00 10.32
N CYS A 222 -5.20 -1.05 9.57
CA CYS A 222 -5.13 0.36 10.01
C CYS A 222 -6.53 0.92 10.27
N ILE A 223 -7.48 0.70 9.35
CA ILE A 223 -8.85 1.21 9.49
C ILE A 223 -9.55 0.59 10.70
N PHE A 224 -9.50 -0.74 10.88
CA PHE A 224 -10.12 -1.38 12.04
C PHE A 224 -9.51 -0.89 13.36
N SER A 225 -8.19 -0.75 13.41
CA SER A 225 -7.50 -0.27 14.62
C SER A 225 -7.90 1.15 14.97
N LEU A 226 -8.04 2.03 13.97
CA LEU A 226 -8.53 3.41 14.16
C LEU A 226 -10.02 3.49 14.53
N LEU A 227 -10.82 2.51 14.12
CA LEU A 227 -12.21 2.36 14.55
C LEU A 227 -12.34 1.73 15.94
N GLY A 228 -11.22 1.33 16.56
CA GLY A 228 -11.21 0.65 17.86
C GLY A 228 -11.74 -0.78 17.81
N TRP A 229 -11.81 -1.40 16.63
CA TRP A 229 -12.24 -2.79 16.50
C TRP A 229 -11.06 -3.75 16.59
N GLU A 230 -11.24 -4.80 17.38
CA GLU A 230 -10.20 -5.79 17.65
C GLU A 230 -9.88 -6.62 16.39
N LEU A 231 -8.62 -6.60 15.94
CA LEU A 231 -8.19 -7.31 14.73
C LEU A 231 -8.40 -8.83 14.82
N SER A 232 -8.33 -9.41 16.01
CA SER A 232 -8.56 -10.85 16.26
C SER A 232 -9.96 -11.31 15.82
N LYS A 233 -10.95 -10.41 15.84
CA LYS A 233 -12.35 -10.64 15.44
C LYS A 233 -12.61 -10.38 13.97
N THR A 234 -11.55 -10.20 13.18
CA THR A 234 -11.63 -9.97 11.74
C THR A 234 -11.02 -11.12 10.96
N LYS A 235 -11.48 -11.29 9.72
CA LYS A 235 -10.83 -12.19 8.75
C LYS A 235 -9.46 -11.69 8.27
N PHE A 236 -9.00 -10.55 8.78
CA PHE A 236 -7.70 -9.97 8.49
C PHE A 236 -6.71 -10.12 9.65
N SER A 237 -7.08 -10.86 10.70
CA SER A 237 -6.13 -11.32 11.71
C SER A 237 -5.05 -12.20 11.07
N LYS A 238 -3.85 -12.19 11.66
CA LYS A 238 -2.73 -13.03 11.23
C LYS A 238 -3.13 -14.50 11.10
N LYS A 239 -3.84 -15.03 12.10
CA LYS A 239 -4.32 -16.43 12.12
C LYS A 239 -5.19 -16.74 10.91
N PHE A 240 -6.23 -15.94 10.66
CA PHE A 240 -7.19 -16.22 9.59
C PHE A 240 -6.56 -16.12 8.20
N ILE A 241 -5.73 -15.10 7.99
CA ILE A 241 -5.09 -14.86 6.68
C ILE A 241 -4.16 -16.02 6.30
N PHE A 242 -3.34 -16.52 7.22
CA PHE A 242 -2.45 -17.65 6.93
C PHE A 242 -3.22 -18.93 6.59
N GLU A 243 -4.35 -19.18 7.26
CA GLU A 243 -5.16 -20.38 7.05
C GLU A 243 -5.95 -20.34 5.74
N ARG A 244 -6.38 -19.15 5.28
CA ARG A 244 -7.36 -19.05 4.20
C ARG A 244 -6.94 -18.24 2.98
N HIS A 245 -5.82 -17.52 3.04
CA HIS A 245 -5.39 -16.65 1.93
C HIS A 245 -4.08 -17.15 1.31
N HIS A 246 -4.17 -17.85 0.18
CA HIS A 246 -3.02 -18.43 -0.53
C HIS A 246 -1.88 -17.44 -0.79
N LEU A 247 -2.20 -16.16 -1.08
CA LEU A 247 -1.18 -15.12 -1.34
C LEU A 247 -0.32 -14.74 -0.13
N PHE A 248 -0.70 -15.16 1.08
CA PHE A 248 0.07 -14.99 2.32
C PHE A 248 0.89 -16.23 2.68
N ASN A 249 0.80 -17.30 1.90
CA ASN A 249 1.70 -18.44 2.03
C ASN A 249 3.16 -17.93 1.89
N PRO A 250 4.05 -18.21 2.86
CA PRO A 250 5.43 -17.73 2.82
C PRO A 250 6.17 -18.10 1.53
N LYS A 251 5.89 -19.27 0.93
CA LYS A 251 6.51 -19.69 -0.34
C LYS A 251 6.08 -18.79 -1.50
N VAL A 252 4.78 -18.47 -1.59
CA VAL A 252 4.22 -17.61 -2.64
C VAL A 252 4.74 -16.19 -2.48
N LYS A 253 4.66 -15.65 -1.26
CA LYS A 253 5.16 -14.30 -0.93
C LYS A 253 6.66 -14.17 -1.24
N ASN A 254 7.49 -15.08 -0.75
CA ASN A 254 8.93 -15.00 -0.92
C ASN A 254 9.36 -15.19 -2.37
N LYS A 255 8.66 -16.05 -3.14
CA LYS A 255 8.88 -16.19 -4.58
C LYS A 255 8.57 -14.88 -5.31
N ALA A 256 7.42 -14.27 -5.03
CA ALA A 256 7.04 -13.01 -5.65
C ALA A 256 8.02 -11.87 -5.31
N ILE A 257 8.45 -11.78 -4.05
CA ILE A 257 9.51 -10.84 -3.62
C ILE A 257 10.79 -11.07 -4.42
N TYR A 258 11.23 -12.32 -4.54
CA TYR A 258 12.48 -12.67 -5.23
C TYR A 258 12.44 -12.27 -6.71
N GLU A 259 11.37 -12.63 -7.43
CA GLU A 259 11.20 -12.30 -8.85
C GLU A 259 11.19 -10.79 -9.05
N LEU A 260 10.48 -10.04 -8.20
CA LEU A 260 10.40 -8.60 -8.29
C LEU A 260 11.73 -7.91 -7.94
N ASN A 261 12.46 -8.43 -6.94
CA ASN A 261 13.81 -7.95 -6.60
C ASN A 261 14.79 -8.12 -7.77
N SER A 262 14.63 -9.18 -8.56
CA SER A 262 15.51 -9.44 -9.72
C SER A 262 15.31 -8.41 -10.82
N TYR A 263 14.11 -7.82 -10.90
CA TYR A 263 13.76 -6.78 -11.85
C TYR A 263 14.24 -5.37 -11.44
N PHE A 264 14.26 -5.07 -10.14
CA PHE A 264 14.69 -3.75 -9.63
C PHE A 264 16.21 -3.59 -9.45
N LYS A 265 17.00 -4.60 -9.79
CA LYS A 265 18.47 -4.52 -9.80
C LYS A 265 18.98 -4.09 -11.16
#